data_AF-A0A218QA19-F1
#
_entry.id   AF-A0A218QA19-F1
#
_cell.length_a   1.000
_cell.length_b   1.000
_cell.length_c   1.000
_cell.angle_alpha   90.00
_cell.angle_beta   90.00
_cell.angle_gamma   90.00
#
_symmetry.space_group_name_H-M   'P 1'
#
loop_
_entity.id
_entity.type
_entity.pdbx_description
1 polymer ?
#
loop_
_entity_poly.entity_id
_entity_poly.type
_entity_poly.pdbx_seq_one_letter_code
_entity_poly.pdbx_strand_id
1 'polypeptide(L)'
;MEQPKFDVFLAHNSLDKPEVIKIAQYLKKNGLNPWLDKEQIFAGDNIQKVVSQGISQSKVGAFFISQNGLGTFQENLELGAIINLFLKKNNAKGFRVIPILLPGINDIPEDLYYLSQWAWIKFTSSNDEEALENLIRGIRGRSAAVQEQPVTAIPETPRIIQHSSSLTTPSQPDKKASFVNSHLGVQPNISADQAEEILNSRLNIQPPTATDNLDSEKGIDYTRLRDLLAAENWKEADQETYRVMIKAVGKKEGDWFTEGELLNFPCTDLRTIDRLWVKYSNGHFGFSVQKEIYLSVGGKADGNYDSEAWKKFGDRVGWRVNGSWIRYSNVTFDTSSPRGHLPINIFVVWLRLELIRGSKFSSLASKLVNCNI
;
A
#
# COMPACT_ATOMS: atom_id res chain seq x y z
N MET A 1 30.22 8.79 5.54
CA MET A 1 29.17 7.80 5.22
C MET A 1 29.86 6.46 5.02
N GLU A 2 29.55 5.45 5.83
CA GLU A 2 30.10 4.10 5.66
C GLU A 2 29.70 3.52 4.29
N GLN A 3 30.64 2.85 3.62
CA GLN A 3 30.34 2.17 2.37
C GLN A 3 29.39 0.97 2.63
N PRO A 4 28.38 0.75 1.78
CA PRO A 4 27.48 -0.38 1.93
C PRO A 4 28.26 -1.70 1.78
N LYS A 5 28.04 -2.61 2.73
CA LYS A 5 28.73 -3.91 2.86
C LYS A 5 28.31 -4.91 1.78
N PHE A 6 27.09 -4.79 1.25
CA PHE A 6 26.52 -5.70 0.26
C PHE A 6 26.12 -4.94 -1.01
N ASP A 7 26.27 -5.59 -2.17
CA ASP A 7 25.87 -5.01 -3.46
C ASP A 7 24.37 -5.17 -3.71
N VAL A 8 23.79 -6.27 -3.21
CA VAL A 8 22.37 -6.55 -3.42
C VAL A 8 21.77 -7.32 -2.24
N PHE A 9 20.56 -6.95 -1.87
CA PHE A 9 19.70 -7.67 -0.95
C PHE A 9 18.76 -8.59 -1.73
N LEU A 10 18.73 -9.89 -1.42
CA LEU A 10 17.88 -10.87 -2.11
C LEU A 10 16.63 -11.22 -1.30
N ALA A 11 15.54 -10.48 -1.54
CA ALA A 11 14.23 -10.70 -0.92
C ALA A 11 13.47 -11.81 -1.63
N HIS A 12 13.08 -12.87 -0.91
CA HIS A 12 12.42 -14.03 -1.51
C HIS A 12 11.50 -14.75 -0.51
N ASN A 13 10.57 -15.54 -1.04
CA ASN A 13 9.82 -16.52 -0.25
C ASN A 13 10.75 -17.69 0.13
N SER A 14 10.63 -18.21 1.35
CA SER A 14 11.43 -19.36 1.83
C SER A 14 11.26 -20.61 0.97
N LEU A 15 10.13 -20.77 0.27
CA LEU A 15 9.89 -21.86 -0.69
C LEU A 15 10.74 -21.74 -1.95
N ASP A 16 11.07 -20.52 -2.38
CA ASP A 16 11.83 -20.24 -3.59
C ASP A 16 13.35 -20.26 -3.35
N LYS A 17 13.75 -20.47 -2.10
CA LYS A 17 15.14 -20.45 -1.63
C LYS A 17 16.10 -21.33 -2.44
N PRO A 18 15.76 -22.56 -2.84
CA PRO A 18 16.66 -23.38 -3.66
C PRO A 18 17.03 -22.71 -4.99
N GLU A 19 16.10 -21.96 -5.60
CA GLU A 19 16.34 -21.24 -6.85
C GLU A 19 17.17 -19.98 -6.60
N VAL A 20 16.82 -19.21 -5.57
CA VAL A 20 17.51 -17.97 -5.21
C VAL A 20 18.96 -18.21 -4.79
N ILE A 21 19.28 -19.35 -4.16
CA ILE A 21 20.66 -19.75 -3.85
C ILE A 21 21.51 -19.91 -5.12
N LYS A 22 20.97 -20.52 -6.19
CA LYS A 22 21.70 -20.69 -7.45
C LYS A 22 22.02 -19.33 -8.07
N ILE A 23 21.04 -18.42 -8.07
CA ILE A 23 21.21 -17.05 -8.55
C ILE A 23 22.25 -16.32 -7.69
N ALA A 24 22.19 -16.43 -6.35
CA ALA A 24 23.17 -15.82 -5.45
C ALA A 24 24.60 -16.32 -5.70
N GLN A 25 24.78 -17.62 -5.94
CA GLN A 25 26.08 -18.21 -6.30
C GLN A 25 26.60 -17.65 -7.63
N TYR A 26 25.72 -17.48 -8.61
CA TYR A 26 26.08 -16.87 -9.89
C TYR A 26 26.53 -15.41 -9.72
N LEU A 27 25.82 -14.63 -8.89
CA LEU A 27 26.19 -13.25 -8.56
C LEU A 27 27.56 -13.18 -7.87
N LYS A 28 27.84 -14.08 -6.92
CA LYS A 28 29.14 -14.21 -6.24
C LYS A 28 30.28 -14.51 -7.22
N LYS A 29 30.07 -15.45 -8.16
CA LYS A 29 31.05 -15.76 -9.22
C LYS A 29 31.37 -14.57 -10.11
N ASN A 30 30.43 -13.63 -10.26
CA ASN A 30 30.56 -12.42 -11.06
C ASN A 30 31.01 -11.19 -10.23
N GLY A 31 31.58 -11.42 -9.05
CA GLY A 31 32.21 -10.37 -8.23
C GLY A 31 31.23 -9.46 -7.48
N LEU A 32 29.97 -9.87 -7.32
CA LEU A 32 28.98 -9.17 -6.48
C LEU A 32 28.88 -9.82 -5.10
N ASN A 33 28.58 -9.02 -4.08
CA ASN A 33 28.36 -9.51 -2.72
C ASN A 33 26.87 -9.48 -2.34
N PRO A 34 26.11 -10.57 -2.58
CA PRO A 34 24.70 -10.64 -2.22
C PRO A 34 24.50 -10.93 -0.73
N TRP A 35 23.51 -10.27 -0.13
CA TRP A 35 22.97 -10.62 1.18
C TRP A 35 21.86 -11.67 1.02
N LEU A 36 21.97 -12.79 1.74
CA LEU A 36 21.00 -13.88 1.76
C LEU A 36 20.77 -14.41 3.18
N ASP A 37 19.51 -14.65 3.52
CA ASP A 37 18.98 -15.01 4.84
C ASP A 37 19.73 -16.14 5.60
N LYS A 38 20.11 -17.22 4.92
CA LYS A 38 20.72 -18.42 5.54
C LYS A 38 22.16 -18.20 6.01
N GLU A 39 22.86 -17.22 5.45
CA GLU A 39 24.27 -16.99 5.74
C GLU A 39 24.47 -15.98 6.89
N GLN A 40 23.40 -15.32 7.34
CA GLN A 40 23.47 -14.18 8.27
C GLN A 40 22.51 -14.27 9.46
N ILE A 41 21.59 -15.26 9.47
CA ILE A 41 20.61 -15.48 10.55
C ILE A 41 20.98 -16.76 11.30
N PHE A 42 21.39 -16.63 12.56
CA PHE A 42 21.70 -17.71 13.48
C PHE A 42 20.50 -18.05 14.37
N ALA A 43 20.48 -19.26 14.93
CA ALA A 43 19.44 -19.66 15.88
C ALA A 43 19.48 -18.74 17.12
N GLY A 44 18.35 -18.09 17.43
CA GLY A 44 18.23 -17.10 18.51
C GLY A 44 18.26 -15.64 18.04
N ASP A 45 18.54 -15.38 16.76
CA ASP A 45 18.51 -14.02 16.23
C ASP A 45 17.09 -13.47 16.14
N ASN A 46 16.95 -12.17 16.43
CA ASN A 46 15.77 -11.42 16.03
C ASN A 46 15.83 -11.20 14.51
N ILE A 47 15.08 -12.02 13.77
CA ILE A 47 15.03 -12.06 12.31
C ILE A 47 14.77 -10.66 11.73
N GLN A 48 13.85 -9.89 12.32
CA GLN A 48 13.52 -8.54 11.81
C GLN A 48 14.72 -7.59 11.89
N LYS A 49 15.49 -7.64 12.99
CA LYS A 49 16.68 -6.81 13.18
C LYS A 49 17.78 -7.17 12.17
N VAL A 50 18.02 -8.46 11.94
CA VAL A 50 19.05 -8.94 11.00
C VAL A 50 18.68 -8.59 9.56
N VAL A 51 17.42 -8.77 9.18
CA VAL A 51 16.94 -8.39 7.83
C VAL A 51 17.01 -6.88 7.63
N SER A 52 16.59 -6.07 8.62
CA SER A 52 16.70 -4.61 8.56
C SER A 52 18.16 -4.14 8.42
N GLN A 53 19.10 -4.78 9.12
CA GLN A 53 20.52 -4.53 8.96
C GLN A 53 21.00 -4.89 7.55
N GLY A 54 20.67 -6.06 7.03
CA GLY A 54 21.00 -6.48 5.66
C GLY A 54 20.55 -5.48 4.61
N ILE A 55 19.33 -4.96 4.76
CA ILE A 55 18.76 -3.92 3.90
C ILE A 55 19.56 -2.62 4.00
N SER A 56 19.79 -2.11 5.22
CA SER A 56 20.52 -0.87 5.45
C SER A 56 21.97 -0.89 4.91
N GLN A 57 22.54 -2.09 4.80
CA GLN A 57 23.91 -2.35 4.36
C GLN A 57 24.00 -2.75 2.88
N SER A 58 22.88 -2.85 2.16
CA SER A 58 22.84 -3.23 0.74
C SER A 58 22.64 -2.02 -0.18
N LYS A 59 23.26 -2.05 -1.38
CA LYS A 59 23.11 -1.00 -2.41
C LYS A 59 21.79 -1.10 -3.19
N VAL A 60 21.36 -2.32 -3.51
CA VAL A 60 20.22 -2.64 -4.39
C VAL A 60 19.31 -3.66 -3.70
N GLY A 61 18.01 -3.60 -3.95
CA GLY A 61 17.03 -4.60 -3.47
C GLY A 61 16.46 -5.38 -4.64
N ALA A 62 16.73 -6.67 -4.70
CA ALA A 62 16.16 -7.59 -5.67
C ALA A 62 15.03 -8.39 -4.99
N PHE A 63 13.82 -8.33 -5.56
CA PHE A 63 12.61 -8.92 -4.99
C PHE A 63 12.09 -10.04 -5.89
N PHE A 64 12.31 -11.28 -5.47
CA PHE A 64 11.87 -12.48 -6.16
C PHE A 64 10.42 -12.78 -5.84
N ILE A 65 9.58 -12.74 -6.86
CA ILE A 65 8.15 -12.99 -6.81
C ILE A 65 7.91 -14.33 -7.50
N SER A 66 7.19 -15.24 -6.84
CA SER A 66 6.72 -16.49 -7.44
C SER A 66 5.20 -16.60 -7.35
N GLN A 67 4.63 -17.73 -7.79
CA GLN A 67 3.22 -18.05 -7.54
C GLN A 67 2.87 -18.07 -6.04
N ASN A 68 3.87 -18.23 -5.17
CA ASN A 68 3.73 -18.19 -3.72
C ASN A 68 3.90 -16.77 -3.14
N GLY A 69 3.97 -15.74 -3.99
CA GLY A 69 4.25 -14.36 -3.59
C GLY A 69 5.66 -14.17 -3.03
N LEU A 70 5.84 -13.17 -2.18
CA LEU A 70 7.10 -12.85 -1.49
C LEU A 70 7.21 -13.56 -0.12
N GLY A 71 6.26 -14.43 0.24
CA GLY A 71 6.27 -15.21 1.49
C GLY A 71 6.36 -14.35 2.75
N THR A 72 7.16 -14.80 3.72
CA THR A 72 7.41 -14.05 4.96
C THR A 72 8.01 -12.66 4.72
N PHE A 73 8.54 -12.37 3.53
CA PHE A 73 8.98 -11.03 3.17
C PHE A 73 7.78 -10.10 2.95
N GLN A 74 6.71 -10.60 2.30
CA GLN A 74 5.41 -9.93 2.19
C GLN A 74 4.69 -9.81 3.55
N GLU A 75 4.94 -10.77 4.46
CA GLU A 75 4.27 -10.84 5.76
C GLU A 75 5.01 -10.15 6.93
N ASN A 76 6.33 -9.98 6.85
CA ASN A 76 7.17 -9.47 7.95
C ASN A 76 8.02 -8.25 7.61
N LEU A 77 8.22 -7.91 6.32
CA LEU A 77 9.04 -6.76 5.96
C LEU A 77 8.40 -5.87 4.89
N GLU A 78 8.15 -4.65 5.28
CA GLU A 78 7.40 -3.75 4.43
C GLU A 78 8.28 -3.03 3.46
N LEU A 79 8.21 -3.53 2.23
CA LEU A 79 8.77 -2.92 1.04
C LEU A 79 8.56 -1.39 1.01
N GLY A 80 7.43 -0.85 1.45
CA GLY A 80 7.23 0.60 1.55
C GLY A 80 8.17 1.32 2.54
N ALA A 81 8.41 0.74 3.73
CA ALA A 81 9.35 1.28 4.72
C ALA A 81 10.80 1.07 4.30
N ILE A 82 11.10 -0.05 3.64
CA ILE A 82 12.37 -0.34 2.98
C ILE A 82 12.65 0.76 1.95
N ILE A 83 11.74 0.98 1.01
CA ILE A 83 11.81 2.01 -0.04
C ILE A 83 11.96 3.41 0.58
N ASN A 84 11.28 3.73 1.68
CA ASN A 84 11.36 5.05 2.31
C ASN A 84 12.65 5.28 3.13
N LEU A 85 13.16 4.25 3.85
CA LEU A 85 14.51 4.24 4.44
C LEU A 85 15.59 4.51 3.39
N PHE A 86 15.35 4.02 2.18
CA PHE A 86 16.23 4.14 1.05
C PHE A 86 16.16 5.51 0.34
N LEU A 87 14.97 6.10 0.22
CA LEU A 87 14.78 7.44 -0.32
C LEU A 87 15.41 8.52 0.58
N LYS A 88 15.33 8.35 1.91
CA LYS A 88 15.93 9.29 2.88
C LYS A 88 17.46 9.25 2.94
N LYS A 89 18.10 8.09 2.64
CA LYS A 89 19.55 7.89 2.83
C LYS A 89 20.40 8.43 1.66
N ASN A 90 19.84 8.56 0.45
CA ASN A 90 20.59 8.91 -0.76
C ASN A 90 20.04 10.17 -1.44
N ASN A 91 20.39 11.32 -0.87
CA ASN A 91 20.10 12.66 -1.37
C ASN A 91 20.74 13.01 -2.76
N ALA A 92 21.07 12.02 -3.60
CA ALA A 92 21.55 12.22 -4.99
C ALA A 92 21.68 10.93 -5.86
N LYS A 93 21.61 9.70 -5.33
CA LYS A 93 21.91 8.47 -6.15
C LYS A 93 20.81 7.39 -6.22
N GLY A 94 19.77 7.48 -5.39
CA GLY A 94 18.63 6.55 -5.40
C GLY A 94 19.00 5.11 -4.98
N PHE A 95 18.10 4.45 -4.26
CA PHE A 95 18.15 3.00 -4.10
C PHE A 95 17.46 2.35 -5.29
N ARG A 96 18.04 1.26 -5.80
CA ARG A 96 17.47 0.55 -6.94
C ARG A 96 16.69 -0.67 -6.45
N VAL A 97 15.41 -0.70 -6.81
CA VAL A 97 14.54 -1.86 -6.63
C VAL A 97 14.47 -2.60 -7.97
N ILE A 98 14.64 -3.91 -7.93
CA ILE A 98 14.55 -4.80 -9.10
C ILE A 98 13.53 -5.89 -8.77
N PRO A 99 12.28 -5.77 -9.24
CA PRO A 99 11.34 -6.89 -9.17
C PRO A 99 11.77 -8.01 -10.12
N ILE A 100 11.70 -9.25 -9.66
CA ILE A 100 12.11 -10.45 -10.39
C ILE A 100 10.95 -11.44 -10.39
N LEU A 101 10.40 -11.74 -11.55
CA LEU A 101 9.35 -12.74 -11.73
C LEU A 101 9.99 -14.11 -11.95
N LEU A 102 9.77 -15.04 -11.02
CA LEU A 102 10.18 -16.43 -11.14
C LEU A 102 9.24 -17.21 -12.08
N PRO A 103 9.65 -18.41 -12.55
CA PRO A 103 8.82 -19.20 -13.45
C PRO A 103 7.40 -19.44 -12.90
N GLY A 104 6.40 -19.32 -13.78
CA GLY A 104 5.00 -19.56 -13.44
C GLY A 104 4.16 -18.30 -13.18
N ILE A 105 4.76 -17.11 -13.17
CA ILE A 105 4.03 -15.83 -13.19
C ILE A 105 4.45 -14.98 -14.39
N ASN A 106 3.48 -14.25 -14.94
CA ASN A 106 3.65 -13.46 -16.17
C ASN A 106 3.60 -11.96 -15.95
N ASP A 107 3.08 -11.53 -14.81
CA ASP A 107 2.99 -10.12 -14.41
C ASP A 107 3.12 -10.01 -12.88
N ILE A 108 3.29 -8.80 -12.38
CA ILE A 108 3.31 -8.50 -10.96
C ILE A 108 1.89 -8.73 -10.39
N PRO A 109 1.74 -9.57 -9.36
CA PRO A 109 0.46 -9.79 -8.68
C PRO A 109 -0.19 -8.49 -8.20
N GLU A 110 -1.53 -8.43 -8.20
CA GLU A 110 -2.30 -7.21 -7.85
C GLU A 110 -2.02 -6.72 -6.42
N ASP A 111 -1.80 -7.63 -5.49
CA ASP A 111 -1.37 -7.37 -4.11
C ASP A 111 0.06 -6.80 -3.99
N LEU A 112 0.82 -6.80 -5.10
CA LEU A 112 2.16 -6.23 -5.26
C LEU A 112 2.20 -5.08 -6.28
N TYR A 113 1.05 -4.52 -6.69
CA TYR A 113 0.96 -3.55 -7.79
C TYR A 113 1.92 -2.36 -7.66
N TYR A 114 2.30 -1.97 -6.44
CA TYR A 114 3.25 -0.89 -6.20
C TYR A 114 4.64 -1.18 -6.82
N LEU A 115 5.03 -2.45 -6.95
CA LEU A 115 6.26 -2.85 -7.64
C LEU A 115 6.20 -2.63 -9.17
N SER A 116 5.01 -2.41 -9.75
CA SER A 116 4.85 -2.11 -11.19
C SER A 116 5.49 -0.79 -11.62
N GLN A 117 5.82 0.07 -10.67
CA GLN A 117 6.52 1.33 -10.93
C GLN A 117 8.00 1.12 -11.32
N TRP A 118 8.55 -0.08 -11.10
CA TRP A 118 9.92 -0.44 -11.48
C TRP A 118 9.94 -1.41 -12.65
N ALA A 119 10.97 -1.30 -13.50
CA ALA A 119 11.23 -2.30 -14.54
C ALA A 119 11.59 -3.64 -13.89
N TRP A 120 10.88 -4.69 -14.27
CA TRP A 120 11.05 -6.04 -13.75
C TRP A 120 11.85 -6.94 -14.71
N ILE A 121 12.41 -8.02 -14.17
CA ILE A 121 13.10 -9.07 -14.92
C ILE A 121 12.30 -10.36 -14.77
N LYS A 122 12.05 -11.08 -15.87
CA LYS A 122 11.40 -12.39 -15.81
C LYS A 122 12.43 -13.49 -16.04
N PHE A 123 12.43 -14.46 -15.14
CA PHE A 123 13.26 -15.67 -15.25
C PHE A 123 12.42 -16.80 -15.83
N THR A 124 12.92 -17.45 -16.87
CA THR A 124 12.34 -18.70 -17.38
C THR A 124 12.82 -19.93 -16.61
N SER A 125 14.00 -19.84 -15.99
CA SER A 125 14.56 -20.83 -15.06
C SER A 125 15.66 -20.19 -14.21
N SER A 126 16.14 -20.86 -13.15
CA SER A 126 17.24 -20.34 -12.32
C SER A 126 18.58 -20.15 -13.05
N ASN A 127 18.73 -20.70 -14.26
CA ASN A 127 19.95 -20.65 -15.07
C ASN A 127 19.75 -19.81 -16.35
N ASP A 128 18.70 -18.99 -16.40
CA ASP A 128 18.42 -18.10 -17.51
C ASP A 128 19.53 -17.04 -17.64
N GLU A 129 20.43 -17.24 -18.61
CA GLU A 129 21.64 -16.41 -18.79
C GLU A 129 21.28 -14.95 -19.07
N GLU A 130 20.26 -14.70 -19.91
CA GLU A 130 19.81 -13.36 -20.25
C GLU A 130 19.24 -12.63 -19.02
N ALA A 131 18.42 -13.33 -18.23
CA ALA A 131 17.86 -12.76 -17.00
C ALA A 131 18.94 -12.49 -15.95
N LEU A 132 19.95 -13.36 -15.84
CA LEU A 132 21.09 -13.20 -14.94
C LEU A 132 21.98 -12.01 -15.33
N GLU A 133 22.28 -11.83 -16.62
CA GLU A 133 23.03 -10.68 -17.12
C GLU A 133 22.28 -9.36 -16.87
N ASN A 134 20.98 -9.35 -17.14
CA ASN A 134 20.12 -8.21 -16.85
C ASN A 134 20.09 -7.86 -15.36
N LEU A 135 20.10 -8.86 -14.48
CA LEU A 135 20.16 -8.66 -13.03
C LEU A 135 21.50 -8.04 -12.61
N ILE A 136 22.63 -8.55 -13.13
CA ILE A 136 23.97 -7.98 -12.86
C ILE A 136 24.03 -6.52 -13.31
N ARG A 137 23.55 -6.21 -14.52
CA ARG A 137 23.47 -4.85 -15.07
C ARG A 137 22.58 -3.95 -14.21
N GLY A 138 21.46 -4.49 -13.74
CA GLY A 138 20.56 -3.84 -12.80
C GLY A 138 21.29 -3.44 -11.52
N ILE A 139 21.99 -4.39 -10.90
CA ILE A 139 22.73 -4.19 -9.63
C ILE A 139 23.88 -3.18 -9.79
N ARG A 140 24.66 -3.27 -10.87
CA ARG A 140 25.87 -2.44 -11.07
C ARG A 140 25.57 -0.96 -11.36
N GLY A 141 24.35 -0.60 -11.76
CA GLY A 141 24.02 0.80 -12.04
C GLY A 141 24.35 1.23 -13.47
N ARG A 142 23.77 2.36 -13.92
CA ARG A 142 24.09 2.96 -15.24
C ARG A 142 25.49 3.60 -15.31
N SER A 143 26.18 3.75 -14.17
CA SER A 143 27.54 4.32 -14.09
C SER A 143 28.64 3.25 -14.10
N ALA A 144 28.30 1.96 -14.09
CA ALA A 144 29.27 0.92 -14.40
C ALA A 144 29.46 0.93 -15.92
N ALA A 145 30.69 1.19 -16.37
CA ALA A 145 31.03 1.29 -17.78
C ALA A 145 30.35 0.16 -18.56
N VAL A 146 29.55 0.55 -19.55
CA VAL A 146 29.13 -0.37 -20.60
C VAL A 146 30.43 -0.83 -21.25
N GLN A 147 30.80 -2.09 -21.08
CA GLN A 147 31.75 -2.66 -22.03
C GLN A 147 31.04 -2.59 -23.38
N GLU A 148 31.55 -1.76 -24.28
CA GLU A 148 31.05 -1.67 -25.64
C GLU A 148 31.06 -3.09 -26.22
N GLN A 149 29.88 -3.54 -26.66
CA GLN A 149 29.78 -4.75 -27.48
C GLN A 149 30.71 -4.56 -28.69
N PRO A 150 31.41 -5.60 -29.17
CA PRO A 150 32.19 -5.48 -30.38
C PRO A 150 31.23 -5.15 -31.51
N VAL A 151 31.34 -3.94 -32.07
CA VAL A 151 30.70 -3.59 -33.32
C VAL A 151 31.28 -4.55 -34.37
N THR A 152 30.51 -5.55 -34.79
CA THR A 152 30.82 -6.30 -36.00
C THR A 152 30.82 -5.30 -37.16
N ALA A 153 32.01 -5.03 -37.70
CA ALA A 153 32.19 -4.17 -38.84
C ALA A 153 31.34 -4.67 -40.01
N ILE A 154 30.37 -3.86 -40.41
CA ILE A 154 29.66 -4.03 -41.68
C ILE A 154 30.59 -3.49 -42.77
N PRO A 155 30.88 -4.24 -43.86
CA PRO A 155 31.77 -3.76 -44.90
C PRO A 155 31.21 -2.51 -45.59
N GLU A 156 32.05 -1.49 -45.75
CA GLU A 156 31.77 -0.32 -46.57
C GLU A 156 31.80 -0.71 -48.06
N THR A 157 30.64 -0.84 -48.69
CA THR A 157 30.46 -0.44 -50.09
C THR A 157 28.98 -0.29 -50.44
N PRO A 158 28.55 0.84 -51.03
CA PRO A 158 27.15 1.08 -51.34
C PRO A 158 26.74 0.45 -52.68
N ARG A 159 25.66 -0.33 -52.71
CA ARG A 159 24.93 -0.61 -53.96
C ARG A 159 23.75 0.35 -54.09
N ILE A 160 23.86 1.26 -55.05
CA ILE A 160 22.77 2.07 -55.60
C ILE A 160 21.92 1.16 -56.51
N ILE A 161 20.60 1.12 -56.32
CA ILE A 161 19.66 0.81 -57.39
C ILE A 161 18.51 1.82 -57.34
N GLN A 162 18.26 2.44 -58.50
CA GLN A 162 17.32 3.53 -58.75
C GLN A 162 15.85 3.07 -58.82
N HIS A 163 14.98 4.07 -58.66
CA HIS A 163 13.52 4.11 -58.77
C HIS A 163 12.86 3.32 -59.92
N SER A 164 11.61 2.88 -59.70
CA SER A 164 10.47 3.38 -60.51
C SER A 164 9.09 2.95 -59.95
N SER A 165 8.26 3.99 -59.80
CA SER A 165 6.80 4.15 -59.89
C SER A 165 5.89 2.94 -60.20
N SER A 166 4.73 2.86 -59.54
CA SER A 166 3.42 3.28 -60.12
C SER A 166 2.18 2.86 -59.28
N LEU A 167 1.35 3.86 -58.96
CA LEU A 167 -0.13 3.92 -59.04
C LEU A 167 -1.00 2.75 -58.51
N THR A 168 -1.84 3.02 -57.49
CA THR A 168 -3.30 3.30 -57.64
C THR A 168 -4.01 3.27 -56.28
N THR A 169 -4.89 4.24 -56.05
CA THR A 169 -6.02 4.21 -55.09
C THR A 169 -7.29 3.85 -55.89
N PRO A 170 -8.39 3.30 -55.32
CA PRO A 170 -9.30 4.15 -54.52
C PRO A 170 -10.21 3.45 -53.45
N SER A 171 -10.86 4.32 -52.67
CA SER A 171 -12.25 4.25 -52.17
C SER A 171 -12.67 3.37 -50.96
N GLN A 172 -13.13 4.09 -49.94
CA GLN A 172 -14.15 3.81 -48.89
C GLN A 172 -15.50 3.28 -49.46
N PRO A 173 -16.45 2.68 -48.69
CA PRO A 173 -17.19 3.38 -47.60
C PRO A 173 -17.79 2.55 -46.41
N ASP A 174 -18.32 3.34 -45.47
CA ASP A 174 -19.21 3.12 -44.32
C ASP A 174 -20.11 1.87 -44.25
N LYS A 175 -20.46 1.46 -43.00
CA LYS A 175 -21.86 1.19 -42.58
C LYS A 175 -22.07 1.13 -41.05
N LYS A 176 -23.23 1.67 -40.65
CA LYS A 176 -23.80 1.84 -39.31
C LYS A 176 -24.62 0.63 -38.81
N ALA A 177 -24.82 0.61 -37.48
CA ALA A 177 -26.07 0.36 -36.71
C ALA A 177 -26.57 -1.05 -36.32
N SER A 178 -26.78 -1.19 -34.99
CA SER A 178 -27.96 -1.68 -34.23
C SER A 178 -28.52 -3.10 -34.38
N PHE A 179 -28.82 -3.76 -33.25
CA PHE A 179 -29.99 -4.63 -32.97
C PHE A 179 -30.11 -4.80 -31.43
N VAL A 180 -31.05 -4.13 -30.73
CA VAL A 180 -32.46 -4.42 -30.37
C VAL A 180 -32.67 -5.42 -29.21
N ASN A 181 -33.38 -4.91 -28.19
CA ASN A 181 -34.00 -5.57 -27.02
C ASN A 181 -35.15 -6.52 -27.36
N SER A 182 -35.36 -7.53 -26.51
CA SER A 182 -36.66 -8.16 -26.20
C SER A 182 -36.47 -8.99 -24.92
N HIS A 183 -37.40 -9.23 -23.99
CA HIS A 183 -38.82 -8.97 -23.81
C HIS A 183 -39.10 -9.42 -22.36
N LEU A 184 -40.00 -8.75 -21.62
CA LEU A 184 -40.97 -9.33 -20.68
C LEU A 184 -41.75 -8.17 -20.05
N GLY A 185 -43.02 -8.06 -20.44
CA GLY A 185 -43.94 -7.06 -19.91
C GLY A 185 -44.80 -7.62 -18.77
N VAL A 186 -44.99 -6.81 -17.74
CA VAL A 186 -46.21 -6.70 -16.92
C VAL A 186 -46.27 -5.24 -16.42
N GLN A 187 -47.39 -4.55 -16.64
CA GLN A 187 -47.77 -3.33 -15.90
C GLN A 187 -49.12 -3.60 -15.20
N PRO A 188 -49.44 -2.89 -14.11
CA PRO A 188 -50.10 -1.59 -14.27
C PRO A 188 -49.57 -0.49 -13.34
N ASN A 189 -49.43 0.71 -13.92
CA ASN A 189 -49.54 2.04 -13.31
C ASN A 189 -49.32 2.15 -11.79
N ILE A 190 -48.06 2.31 -11.40
CA ILE A 190 -47.68 3.00 -10.18
C ILE A 190 -46.95 4.25 -10.66
N SER A 191 -47.38 5.45 -10.26
CA SER A 191 -46.60 6.65 -10.60
C SER A 191 -45.21 6.54 -9.97
N ALA A 192 -44.20 7.20 -10.55
CA ALA A 192 -42.85 7.19 -9.96
C ALA A 192 -42.89 7.58 -8.48
N ASP A 193 -43.73 8.55 -8.13
CA ASP A 193 -43.94 9.03 -6.77
C ASP A 193 -44.54 7.95 -5.85
N GLN A 194 -45.50 7.14 -6.35
CA GLN A 194 -46.10 6.05 -5.58
C GLN A 194 -45.16 4.85 -5.44
N ALA A 195 -44.30 4.60 -6.43
CA ALA A 195 -43.29 3.55 -6.36
C ALA A 195 -42.22 3.91 -5.33
N GLU A 196 -41.85 5.19 -5.27
CA GLU A 196 -40.93 5.75 -4.29
C GLU A 196 -41.51 5.74 -2.87
N GLU A 197 -42.79 6.07 -2.70
CA GLU A 197 -43.49 6.01 -1.41
C GLU A 197 -43.62 4.56 -0.88
N ILE A 198 -43.93 3.60 -1.77
CA ILE A 198 -43.99 2.17 -1.41
C ILE A 198 -42.59 1.62 -1.09
N LEU A 199 -41.55 2.05 -1.82
CA LEU A 199 -40.16 1.66 -1.55
C LEU A 199 -39.66 2.22 -0.20
N ASN A 200 -39.98 3.49 0.09
CA ASN A 200 -39.60 4.16 1.33
C ASN A 200 -40.32 3.58 2.56
N SER A 201 -41.58 3.16 2.43
CA SER A 201 -42.33 2.47 3.49
C SER A 201 -41.83 1.06 3.79
N ARG A 202 -41.24 0.37 2.80
CA ARG A 202 -40.72 -1.00 2.93
C ARG A 202 -39.27 -1.06 3.41
N LEU A 203 -38.48 -0.01 3.16
CA LEU A 203 -37.06 0.04 3.52
C LEU A 203 -36.78 0.81 4.83
N ASN A 204 -37.81 1.38 5.49
CA ASN A 204 -37.65 2.22 6.68
C ASN A 204 -36.52 3.25 6.54
N ILE A 205 -36.35 3.81 5.34
CA ILE A 205 -35.35 4.83 5.07
C ILE A 205 -35.94 6.13 5.63
N GLN A 206 -35.61 6.44 6.88
CA GLN A 206 -35.67 7.83 7.32
C GLN A 206 -34.77 8.63 6.37
N PRO A 207 -35.23 9.77 5.82
CA PRO A 207 -34.38 10.60 4.97
C PRO A 207 -33.13 11.02 5.76
N PRO A 208 -31.91 10.77 5.28
CA PRO A 208 -30.72 11.19 5.99
C PRO A 208 -30.57 12.73 5.95
N THR A 209 -30.65 13.35 7.12
CA THR A 209 -29.53 14.15 7.65
C THR A 209 -29.13 15.42 6.89
N ALA A 210 -30.04 16.41 6.80
CA ALA A 210 -29.71 17.77 6.35
C ALA A 210 -29.06 18.66 7.44
N THR A 211 -28.85 18.15 8.66
CA THR A 211 -28.42 18.96 9.82
C THR A 211 -26.99 18.69 10.30
N ASP A 212 -26.26 17.77 9.66
CA ASP A 212 -24.86 17.56 10.02
C ASP A 212 -24.04 18.71 9.49
N ASN A 213 -23.34 19.39 10.39
CA ASN A 213 -22.26 20.26 10.00
C ASN A 213 -21.13 19.37 9.40
N LEU A 214 -20.61 19.76 8.25
CA LEU A 214 -19.56 19.03 7.52
C LEU A 214 -18.37 19.95 7.23
N ASP A 215 -18.07 20.86 8.16
CA ASP A 215 -17.04 21.88 7.98
C ASP A 215 -15.65 21.28 7.74
N SER A 216 -14.84 21.97 6.93
CA SER A 216 -13.47 21.61 6.60
C SER A 216 -12.61 22.86 6.44
N GLU A 217 -11.42 22.88 7.05
CA GLU A 217 -10.41 23.92 6.80
C GLU A 217 -9.67 23.68 5.46
N LYS A 218 -9.81 22.48 4.90
CA LYS A 218 -9.10 22.03 3.69
C LYS A 218 -10.02 21.83 2.49
N GLY A 219 -11.30 22.18 2.60
CA GLY A 219 -12.29 22.00 1.53
C GLY A 219 -12.57 20.53 1.21
N ILE A 220 -12.44 19.65 2.20
CA ILE A 220 -12.71 18.22 2.06
C ILE A 220 -14.21 17.97 2.17
N ASP A 221 -14.75 17.22 1.21
CA ASP A 221 -16.15 16.79 1.22
C ASP A 221 -16.34 15.54 2.10
N TYR A 222 -17.04 15.71 3.22
CA TYR A 222 -17.37 14.65 4.18
C TYR A 222 -18.74 13.99 3.94
N THR A 223 -19.46 14.38 2.89
CA THR A 223 -20.82 13.88 2.60
C THR A 223 -20.84 12.36 2.48
N ARG A 224 -19.88 11.79 1.73
CA ARG A 224 -19.77 10.33 1.58
C ARG A 224 -19.48 9.63 2.91
N LEU A 225 -18.63 10.20 3.76
CA LEU A 225 -18.35 9.62 5.08
C LEU A 225 -19.60 9.61 5.94
N ARG A 226 -20.34 10.73 5.98
CA ARG A 226 -21.63 10.85 6.68
C ARG A 226 -22.60 9.76 6.21
N ASP A 227 -22.79 9.62 4.90
CA ASP A 227 -23.78 8.70 4.33
C ASP A 227 -23.44 7.24 4.62
N LEU A 228 -22.15 6.88 4.55
CA LEU A 228 -21.68 5.54 4.89
C LEU A 228 -21.90 5.22 6.38
N LEU A 229 -21.62 6.19 7.26
CA LEU A 229 -21.85 6.04 8.69
C LEU A 229 -23.34 5.96 9.04
N ALA A 230 -24.18 6.79 8.41
CA ALA A 230 -25.62 6.77 8.59
C ALA A 230 -26.27 5.46 8.15
N ALA A 231 -25.70 4.82 7.12
CA ALA A 231 -26.12 3.50 6.64
C ALA A 231 -25.48 2.33 7.40
N GLU A 232 -24.70 2.60 8.45
CA GLU A 232 -23.95 1.59 9.22
C GLU A 232 -22.99 0.73 8.36
N ASN A 233 -22.53 1.27 7.23
CA ASN A 233 -21.51 0.63 6.37
C ASN A 233 -20.11 0.89 6.95
N TRP A 234 -19.82 0.28 8.10
CA TRP A 234 -18.66 0.58 8.95
C TRP A 234 -17.32 0.38 8.25
N LYS A 235 -17.20 -0.65 7.40
CA LYS A 235 -15.96 -0.95 6.68
C LYS A 235 -15.64 0.12 5.64
N GLU A 236 -16.61 0.46 4.82
CA GLU A 236 -16.50 1.49 3.80
C GLU A 236 -16.30 2.86 4.45
N ALA A 237 -16.97 3.15 5.58
CA ALA A 237 -16.78 4.38 6.34
C ALA A 237 -15.34 4.51 6.90
N ASP A 238 -14.76 3.41 7.37
CA ASP A 238 -13.38 3.35 7.86
C ASP A 238 -12.35 3.56 6.74
N GLN A 239 -12.58 2.99 5.55
CA GLN A 239 -11.79 3.27 4.35
C GLN A 239 -11.93 4.74 3.89
N GLU A 240 -13.16 5.25 3.89
CA GLU A 240 -13.45 6.63 3.53
C GLU A 240 -12.77 7.61 4.51
N THR A 241 -12.74 7.28 5.80
CA THR A 241 -12.05 8.06 6.84
C THR A 241 -10.56 8.24 6.51
N TYR A 242 -9.88 7.16 6.12
CA TYR A 242 -8.49 7.26 5.64
C TYR A 242 -8.39 8.16 4.40
N ARG A 243 -9.28 7.98 3.42
CA ARG A 243 -9.28 8.72 2.15
C ARG A 243 -9.46 10.23 2.35
N VAL A 244 -10.38 10.65 3.21
CA VAL A 244 -10.60 12.08 3.48
C VAL A 244 -9.44 12.68 4.28
N MET A 245 -8.89 11.95 5.24
CA MET A 245 -7.76 12.42 6.04
C MET A 245 -6.48 12.56 5.20
N ILE A 246 -6.20 11.62 4.28
CA ILE A 246 -4.97 11.70 3.47
C ILE A 246 -5.04 12.85 2.46
N LYS A 247 -6.26 13.15 1.95
CA LYS A 247 -6.52 14.34 1.14
C LYS A 247 -6.39 15.63 1.95
N ALA A 248 -6.84 15.67 3.20
CA ALA A 248 -6.73 16.85 4.07
C ALA A 248 -5.29 17.29 4.31
N VAL A 249 -4.33 16.36 4.29
CA VAL A 249 -2.90 16.64 4.38
C VAL A 249 -2.22 16.85 3.01
N GLY A 250 -3.01 16.93 1.93
CA GLY A 250 -2.53 17.22 0.58
C GLY A 250 -1.85 16.05 -0.14
N LYS A 251 -2.14 14.81 0.28
CA LYS A 251 -1.48 13.59 -0.22
C LYS A 251 -2.41 12.73 -1.06
N LYS A 252 -1.83 11.78 -1.79
CA LYS A 252 -2.58 10.88 -2.67
C LYS A 252 -3.06 9.67 -1.87
N GLU A 253 -4.16 9.09 -2.34
CA GLU A 253 -4.63 7.81 -1.82
C GLU A 253 -3.55 6.73 -2.02
N GLY A 254 -3.33 5.91 -0.99
CA GLY A 254 -2.21 4.97 -0.91
C GLY A 254 -0.98 5.51 -0.19
N ASP A 255 -0.88 6.82 0.05
CA ASP A 255 0.20 7.39 0.87
C ASP A 255 -0.02 7.14 2.38
N TRP A 256 1.06 7.19 3.16
CA TRP A 256 1.01 7.07 4.61
C TRP A 256 1.12 8.42 5.32
N PHE A 257 0.49 8.57 6.48
CA PHE A 257 0.74 9.72 7.35
C PHE A 257 2.14 9.68 7.98
N THR A 258 2.77 10.84 8.11
CA THR A 258 3.88 11.07 9.03
C THR A 258 3.34 11.54 10.39
N GLU A 259 4.14 11.41 11.45
CA GLU A 259 3.79 11.91 12.79
C GLU A 259 3.53 13.44 12.77
N GLY A 260 4.39 14.18 12.06
CA GLY A 260 4.23 15.63 11.90
C GLY A 260 2.95 16.03 11.18
N GLU A 261 2.49 15.24 10.21
CA GLU A 261 1.20 15.47 9.54
C GLU A 261 0.01 15.27 10.50
N LEU A 262 0.08 14.27 11.39
CA LEU A 262 -0.98 14.02 12.38
C LEU A 262 -0.95 15.05 13.53
N LEU A 263 0.23 15.45 14.00
CA LEU A 263 0.39 16.52 15.00
C LEU A 263 -0.14 17.87 14.51
N ASN A 264 -0.08 18.11 13.20
CA ASN A 264 -0.52 19.36 12.59
C ASN A 264 -1.84 19.22 11.81
N PHE A 265 -2.57 18.12 12.01
CA PHE A 265 -3.81 17.86 11.28
C PHE A 265 -4.86 18.97 11.54
N PRO A 266 -5.65 19.41 10.55
CA PRO A 266 -6.59 20.53 10.76
C PRO A 266 -7.68 20.18 11.79
N CYS A 267 -7.92 21.08 12.74
CA CYS A 267 -8.81 20.76 13.87
C CYS A 267 -10.27 20.67 13.44
N THR A 268 -10.73 21.52 12.52
CA THR A 268 -12.10 21.47 12.01
C THR A 268 -12.39 20.14 11.32
N ASP A 269 -11.47 19.70 10.46
CA ASP A 269 -11.55 18.39 9.79
C ASP A 269 -11.59 17.24 10.80
N LEU A 270 -10.72 17.25 11.81
CA LEU A 270 -10.70 16.20 12.83
C LEU A 270 -11.98 16.19 13.67
N ARG A 271 -12.54 17.36 14.02
CA ARG A 271 -13.82 17.49 14.73
C ARG A 271 -14.98 16.96 13.89
N THR A 272 -15.00 17.26 12.59
CA THR A 272 -16.05 16.78 11.68
C THR A 272 -16.04 15.27 11.60
N ILE A 273 -14.87 14.66 11.37
CA ILE A 273 -14.72 13.20 11.33
C ILE A 273 -15.16 12.57 12.65
N ASP A 274 -14.67 13.06 13.78
CA ASP A 274 -14.97 12.50 15.09
C ASP A 274 -16.47 12.60 15.43
N ARG A 275 -17.10 13.76 15.20
CA ARG A 275 -18.53 13.96 15.44
C ARG A 275 -19.38 12.98 14.64
N LEU A 276 -19.05 12.74 13.38
CA LEU A 276 -19.79 11.79 12.54
C LEU A 276 -19.67 10.37 13.12
N TRP A 277 -18.45 9.90 13.41
CA TRP A 277 -18.24 8.58 14.00
C TRP A 277 -18.99 8.41 15.32
N VAL A 278 -18.88 9.37 16.24
CA VAL A 278 -19.55 9.34 17.54
C VAL A 278 -21.06 9.35 17.38
N LYS A 279 -21.62 10.22 16.54
CA LYS A 279 -23.07 10.35 16.35
C LYS A 279 -23.68 9.05 15.83
N TYR A 280 -23.15 8.52 14.73
CA TYR A 280 -23.77 7.37 14.06
C TYR A 280 -23.50 6.04 14.75
N SER A 281 -22.47 5.95 15.59
CA SER A 281 -22.21 4.77 16.42
C SER A 281 -22.81 4.86 17.83
N ASN A 282 -23.63 5.88 18.11
CA ASN A 282 -24.19 6.15 19.44
C ASN A 282 -23.11 6.21 20.56
N GLY A 283 -21.99 6.86 20.25
CA GLY A 283 -20.84 7.02 21.16
C GLY A 283 -19.93 5.80 21.29
N HIS A 284 -20.12 4.77 20.45
CA HIS A 284 -19.33 3.54 20.51
C HIS A 284 -17.98 3.64 19.79
N PHE A 285 -17.91 4.40 18.70
CA PHE A 285 -16.72 4.60 17.87
C PHE A 285 -16.36 6.09 17.74
N GLY A 286 -15.10 6.37 17.40
CA GLY A 286 -14.58 7.73 17.25
C GLY A 286 -13.17 7.90 17.82
N PHE A 287 -12.47 8.92 17.36
CA PHE A 287 -11.13 9.25 17.85
C PHE A 287 -11.14 9.80 19.28
N SER A 288 -12.15 10.58 19.65
CA SER A 288 -12.38 11.04 21.03
C SER A 288 -12.57 9.86 21.97
N VAL A 289 -13.35 8.85 21.54
CA VAL A 289 -13.57 7.60 22.27
C VAL A 289 -12.27 6.82 22.44
N GLN A 290 -11.49 6.67 21.36
CA GLN A 290 -10.17 6.02 21.43
C GLN A 290 -9.21 6.76 22.36
N LYS A 291 -9.15 8.09 22.30
CA LYS A 291 -8.32 8.91 23.19
C LYS A 291 -8.74 8.74 24.65
N GLU A 292 -10.04 8.78 24.97
CA GLU A 292 -10.55 8.52 26.33
C GLU A 292 -10.05 7.16 26.85
N ILE A 293 -10.17 6.11 26.03
CA ILE A 293 -9.71 4.77 26.38
C ILE A 293 -8.20 4.74 26.57
N TYR A 294 -7.43 5.37 25.68
CA TYR A 294 -5.97 5.43 25.77
C TYR A 294 -5.49 6.10 27.06
N LEU A 295 -6.11 7.22 27.45
CA LEU A 295 -5.83 7.88 28.74
C LEU A 295 -6.20 6.98 29.93
N SER A 296 -7.33 6.27 29.84
CA SER A 296 -7.80 5.38 30.92
C SER A 296 -6.86 4.20 31.22
N VAL A 297 -6.05 3.77 30.24
CA VAL A 297 -5.06 2.69 30.40
C VAL A 297 -3.67 3.21 30.80
N GLY A 298 -3.54 4.51 31.06
CA GLY A 298 -2.31 5.18 31.49
C GLY A 298 -1.52 5.85 30.37
N GLY A 299 -2.06 5.90 29.15
CA GLY A 299 -1.44 6.61 28.03
C GLY A 299 -1.42 8.12 28.25
N LYS A 300 -0.46 8.79 27.61
CA LYS A 300 -0.32 10.25 27.63
C LYS A 300 -0.52 10.81 26.24
N ALA A 301 -1.38 11.80 26.11
CA ALA A 301 -1.62 12.53 24.87
C ALA A 301 -0.58 13.67 24.69
N ASP A 302 0.70 13.35 24.83
CA ASP A 302 1.82 14.30 24.71
C ASP A 302 2.56 14.19 23.36
N GLY A 303 2.14 13.25 22.51
CA GLY A 303 2.75 12.99 21.20
C GLY A 303 3.87 11.96 21.26
N ASN A 304 4.28 11.53 22.45
CA ASN A 304 5.34 10.54 22.62
C ASN A 304 4.75 9.12 22.60
N TYR A 305 5.49 8.20 21.98
CA TYR A 305 5.11 6.80 21.94
C TYR A 305 5.33 6.14 23.31
N ASP A 306 4.27 5.55 23.87
CA ASP A 306 4.33 4.70 25.07
C ASP A 306 3.89 3.28 24.71
N SER A 307 4.87 2.37 24.70
CA SER A 307 4.67 0.97 24.31
C SER A 307 3.70 0.21 25.21
N GLU A 308 3.74 0.47 26.52
CA GLU A 308 2.93 -0.28 27.47
C GLU A 308 1.48 0.21 27.48
N ALA A 309 1.29 1.54 27.41
CA ALA A 309 -0.03 2.10 27.21
C ALA A 309 -0.64 1.66 25.87
N TRP A 310 0.15 1.64 24.79
CA TRP A 310 -0.29 1.23 23.47
C TRP A 310 -0.78 -0.22 23.43
N LYS A 311 -0.07 -1.15 24.06
CA LYS A 311 -0.48 -2.55 24.18
C LYS A 311 -1.80 -2.69 24.96
N LYS A 312 -1.91 -2.05 26.13
CA LYS A 312 -3.13 -2.09 26.95
C LYS A 312 -4.33 -1.48 26.22
N PHE A 313 -4.09 -0.40 25.49
CA PHE A 313 -5.10 0.23 24.64
C PHE A 313 -5.55 -0.75 23.55
N GLY A 314 -4.62 -1.35 22.82
CA GLY A 314 -4.91 -2.35 21.78
C GLY A 314 -5.70 -3.55 22.32
N ASP A 315 -5.39 -4.03 23.52
CA ASP A 315 -6.18 -5.09 24.18
C ASP A 315 -7.61 -4.61 24.48
N ARG A 316 -7.77 -3.35 24.94
CA ARG A 316 -9.07 -2.78 25.32
C ARG A 316 -9.99 -2.53 24.13
N VAL A 317 -9.45 -2.04 23.02
CA VAL A 317 -10.23 -1.76 21.80
C VAL A 317 -10.31 -2.97 20.87
N GLY A 318 -9.76 -4.13 21.24
CA GLY A 318 -9.81 -5.34 20.43
C GLY A 318 -8.86 -5.36 19.22
N TRP A 319 -7.85 -4.49 19.20
CA TRP A 319 -6.80 -4.51 18.16
C TRP A 319 -5.71 -5.54 18.45
N ARG A 320 -5.68 -6.09 19.67
CA ARG A 320 -4.80 -7.18 20.08
C ARG A 320 -5.61 -8.34 20.65
N VAL A 321 -5.33 -9.53 20.14
CA VAL A 321 -5.95 -10.78 20.60
C VAL A 321 -4.81 -11.76 20.90
N ASN A 322 -4.81 -12.35 22.10
CA ASN A 322 -3.76 -13.25 22.56
C ASN A 322 -2.34 -12.67 22.39
N GLY A 323 -2.18 -11.38 22.71
CA GLY A 323 -0.92 -10.65 22.60
C GLY A 323 -0.50 -10.25 21.18
N SER A 324 -1.25 -10.64 20.16
CA SER A 324 -0.96 -10.37 18.75
C SER A 324 -1.89 -9.33 18.15
N TRP A 325 -1.33 -8.38 17.40
CA TRP A 325 -2.13 -7.39 16.68
C TRP A 325 -2.91 -7.99 15.51
N ILE A 326 -4.18 -7.60 15.38
CA ILE A 326 -5.03 -8.06 14.29
C ILE A 326 -4.61 -7.46 12.94
N ARG A 327 -4.87 -8.21 11.87
CA ARG A 327 -4.80 -7.70 10.49
C ARG A 327 -6.09 -6.95 10.17
N TYR A 328 -6.04 -6.03 9.22
CA TYR A 328 -7.24 -5.32 8.76
C TYR A 328 -8.32 -6.27 8.22
N SER A 329 -7.89 -7.34 7.54
CA SER A 329 -8.77 -8.42 7.10
C SER A 329 -9.54 -9.11 8.22
N ASN A 330 -9.09 -8.96 9.47
CA ASN A 330 -9.66 -9.59 10.66
C ASN A 330 -10.36 -8.58 11.57
N VAL A 331 -10.51 -7.32 11.14
CA VAL A 331 -11.27 -6.30 11.84
C VAL A 331 -12.75 -6.66 11.80
N THR A 332 -13.44 -6.48 12.92
CA THR A 332 -14.89 -6.71 13.03
C THR A 332 -15.59 -5.38 12.77
N PHE A 333 -16.33 -5.28 11.66
CA PHE A 333 -16.96 -4.05 11.18
C PHE A 333 -18.44 -3.98 11.56
N ASP A 334 -18.71 -4.07 12.86
CA ASP A 334 -20.04 -3.93 13.44
C ASP A 334 -19.95 -3.54 14.93
N THR A 335 -21.09 -3.26 15.54
CA THR A 335 -21.22 -2.78 16.93
C THR A 335 -21.03 -3.89 17.99
N SER A 336 -20.85 -5.16 17.60
CA SER A 336 -20.44 -6.23 18.53
C SER A 336 -18.97 -6.13 18.92
N SER A 337 -18.17 -5.39 18.14
CA SER A 337 -16.78 -5.09 18.46
C SER A 337 -16.65 -4.18 19.70
N PRO A 338 -15.49 -4.15 20.38
CA PRO A 338 -15.31 -3.32 21.57
C PRO A 338 -15.47 -1.81 21.30
N ARG A 339 -15.84 -1.06 22.34
CA ARG A 339 -15.87 0.41 22.30
C ARG A 339 -14.50 0.95 21.85
N GLY A 340 -14.50 1.89 20.92
CA GLY A 340 -13.29 2.48 20.32
C GLY A 340 -12.61 1.64 19.23
N HIS A 341 -13.18 0.49 18.82
CA HIS A 341 -12.58 -0.38 17.81
C HIS A 341 -12.37 0.31 16.46
N LEU A 342 -13.25 1.24 16.08
CA LEU A 342 -13.19 2.03 14.85
C LEU A 342 -13.13 3.53 15.15
N PRO A 343 -12.58 4.34 14.23
CA PRO A 343 -11.89 3.93 12.99
C PRO A 343 -10.46 3.41 13.24
N ILE A 344 -10.01 2.47 12.41
CA ILE A 344 -8.69 1.81 12.53
C ILE A 344 -7.81 2.01 11.28
N ASN A 345 -8.37 2.22 10.07
CA ASN A 345 -7.60 2.22 8.82
C ASN A 345 -6.38 3.14 8.85
N ILE A 346 -6.50 4.33 9.45
CA ILE A 346 -5.40 5.30 9.54
C ILE A 346 -4.19 4.79 10.33
N PHE A 347 -4.42 3.87 11.26
CA PHE A 347 -3.42 3.21 12.09
C PHE A 347 -3.05 1.83 11.52
N VAL A 348 -3.91 1.27 10.67
CA VAL A 348 -3.54 0.19 9.76
C VAL A 348 -2.68 0.78 8.66
N VAL A 349 -1.45 1.09 9.05
CA VAL A 349 -0.35 0.98 8.12
C VAL A 349 -0.30 -0.51 7.75
N TRP A 350 -0.07 -0.83 6.47
CA TRP A 350 0.30 -2.19 6.04
C TRP A 350 1.36 -2.79 7.00
N LEU A 351 2.18 -1.90 7.58
CA LEU A 351 2.72 -1.66 8.93
C LEU A 351 2.58 -2.64 10.11
N ARG A 352 3.28 -3.78 10.23
CA ARG A 352 3.40 -4.54 11.52
C ARG A 352 4.43 -3.95 12.50
N LEU A 353 4.74 -2.66 12.45
CA LEU A 353 5.55 -2.03 13.50
C LEU A 353 4.63 -1.42 14.55
N GLU A 354 4.50 -2.10 15.70
CA GLU A 354 3.82 -1.59 16.89
C GLU A 354 4.22 -0.13 17.18
N LEU A 355 5.52 0.16 17.03
CA LEU A 355 6.11 1.49 17.19
C LEU A 355 5.51 2.53 16.24
N ILE A 356 5.31 2.21 14.96
CA ILE A 356 4.81 3.20 13.97
C ILE A 356 3.30 3.39 14.11
N ARG A 357 2.54 2.32 14.38
CA ARG A 357 1.10 2.45 14.64
C ARG A 357 0.86 3.27 15.91
N GLY A 358 1.56 2.94 16.99
CA GLY A 358 1.41 3.65 18.24
C GLY A 358 1.96 5.06 18.22
N SER A 359 3.06 5.34 17.50
CA SER A 359 3.58 6.72 17.38
C SER A 359 2.63 7.62 16.59
N LYS A 360 2.01 7.09 15.53
CA LYS A 360 0.92 7.78 14.81
C LYS A 360 -0.28 8.02 15.71
N PHE A 361 -0.68 7.02 16.49
CA PHE A 361 -1.74 7.17 17.46
C PHE A 361 -1.40 8.23 18.51
N SER A 362 -0.20 8.22 19.10
CA SER A 362 0.26 9.23 20.05
C SER A 362 0.23 10.64 19.46
N SER A 363 0.66 10.78 18.20
CA SER A 363 0.59 12.05 17.46
C SER A 363 -0.85 12.54 17.30
N LEU A 364 -1.77 11.66 16.91
CA LEU A 364 -3.18 12.01 16.79
C LEU A 364 -3.82 12.29 18.16
N ALA A 365 -3.51 11.50 19.19
CA ALA A 365 -4.01 11.68 20.55
C ALA A 365 -3.61 13.05 21.12
N SER A 366 -2.35 13.45 20.92
CA SER A 366 -1.89 14.81 21.24
C SER A 366 -2.66 15.87 20.47
N LYS A 367 -2.90 15.64 19.18
CA LYS A 367 -3.66 16.56 18.36
C LYS A 367 -5.12 16.69 18.80
N LEU A 368 -5.78 15.61 19.21
CA LEU A 368 -7.16 15.65 19.72
C LEU A 368 -7.25 16.57 20.94
N VAL A 369 -6.32 16.46 21.90
CA VAL A 369 -6.23 17.37 23.06
C VAL A 369 -6.04 18.82 22.61
N ASN A 370 -5.11 19.08 21.69
CA ASN A 370 -4.87 20.43 21.18
C ASN A 370 -6.07 21.01 20.39
N CYS A 371 -6.94 20.16 19.87
CA CYS A 371 -8.18 20.54 19.21
C CYS A 371 -9.38 20.59 20.16
N ASN A 372 -9.22 20.40 21.48
CA ASN A 372 -10.32 20.32 22.45
C ASN A 372 -11.39 19.27 22.06
N ILE A 373 -10.95 18.15 21.51
CA ILE A 373 -11.74 16.94 21.22
C ILE A 373 -11.39 15.92 22.27
#